data_AF-A0A8T3Q9S7-F1
#
_entry.id   AF-A0A8T3Q9S7-F1
#
_cell.length_a   1.000
_cell.length_b   1.000
_cell.length_c   1.000
_cell.angle_alpha   90.00
_cell.angle_beta   90.00
_cell.angle_gamma   90.00
#
_symmetry.space_group_name_H-M   'P 1'
#
loop_
_entity.id
_entity.type
_entity.pdbx_description
1 polymer ?
#
loop_
_entity_poly.entity_id
_entity_poly.type
_entity_poly.pdbx_seq_one_letter_code
_entity_poly.pdbx_strand_id
1 'polypeptide(L)'
;MPKFVLPVNLQELNLSFCKLGVTLEQKSNHITIIFSAMTKCSLRVLDLSNNRLNKLTVEDWKEITIQLPQLKTLKTINLSHNDLDPKTIFETESILELIDKLTTMRVAIITDKYDIALKELISEAISSQALIALLKKIQVLEKVCNISYTIEDLTAFLPKLKSSDTNSDEIYFYLSQLALRIDAYELAREFSLAITNKSPLFVEVRSQLFETMYLAYRNSQVPVAETFEETYEDCLDDGELMTLDESSQRLFDSALLLARNKKESPDRKLTSSQRFFEFGAFKLGLHQHSILQKKHPVGGKYRNNLFSNPNSNSSPSDILAEIKKEKTQEYLKTQILSLARAQKTALAMFRGINLIEVAKPEDLPAYHQDELVIYEQCISKLNGLGKELPKLLHSNSISHGQVQKIRDSIKRLIDRVNHDLIGIMGDANYYNRFVVNQSISTEIKELKQTIEEILIKPRDEFRLELEQLEYDFNCQRSIQLA
;
A
#
# COMPACT_ATOMS: atom_id res chain seq x y z
N MET A 1 -52.20 -15.38 -15.45
CA MET A 1 -50.92 -15.70 -14.78
C MET A 1 -51.21 -16.32 -13.43
N PRO A 2 -50.56 -17.42 -13.06
CA PRO A 2 -50.64 -17.93 -11.69
C PRO A 2 -50.19 -16.84 -10.71
N LYS A 3 -50.95 -16.61 -9.63
CA LYS A 3 -50.56 -15.64 -8.60
C LYS A 3 -49.34 -16.20 -7.88
N PHE A 4 -48.20 -15.52 -8.00
CA PHE A 4 -47.04 -15.80 -7.17
C PHE A 4 -47.34 -15.30 -5.75
N VAL A 5 -47.57 -16.23 -4.82
CA VAL A 5 -47.92 -15.91 -3.42
C VAL A 5 -46.86 -16.51 -2.51
N LEU A 6 -46.20 -15.64 -1.75
CA LEU A 6 -45.24 -16.03 -0.72
C LEU A 6 -45.91 -16.00 0.67
N PRO A 7 -45.47 -16.85 1.63
CA PRO A 7 -45.97 -16.82 3.00
C PRO A 7 -45.65 -15.48 3.70
N VAL A 8 -46.63 -14.88 4.38
CA VAL A 8 -46.48 -13.59 5.08
C VAL A 8 -45.37 -13.61 6.15
N ASN A 9 -45.15 -14.77 6.76
CA ASN A 9 -44.13 -14.96 7.81
C ASN A 9 -42.77 -15.41 7.27
N LEU A 10 -42.57 -15.41 5.95
CA LEU A 10 -41.29 -15.78 5.35
C LEU A 10 -40.21 -14.75 5.74
N GLN A 11 -39.19 -15.22 6.45
CA GLN A 11 -38.07 -14.37 6.92
C GLN A 11 -36.83 -14.48 6.01
N GLU A 12 -36.66 -15.60 5.32
CA GLU A 12 -35.51 -15.84 4.44
C GLU A 12 -35.99 -16.41 3.12
N LEU A 13 -35.46 -15.87 2.02
CA LEU A 13 -35.77 -16.32 0.68
C LEU A 13 -34.47 -16.50 -0.09
N ASN A 14 -34.16 -17.75 -0.40
CA ASN A 14 -33.00 -18.11 -1.20
C ASN A 14 -33.45 -18.42 -2.64
N LEU A 15 -33.04 -17.57 -3.58
CA LEU A 15 -33.25 -17.73 -5.02
C LEU A 15 -31.91 -17.90 -5.75
N SER A 16 -30.87 -18.37 -5.07
CA SER A 16 -29.57 -18.59 -5.69
C SER A 16 -29.64 -19.64 -6.80
N PHE A 17 -28.80 -19.51 -7.83
CA PHE A 17 -28.72 -20.44 -8.97
C PHE A 17 -30.02 -20.59 -9.81
N CYS A 18 -30.97 -19.66 -9.70
CA CYS A 18 -32.24 -19.72 -10.42
C CYS A 18 -32.19 -19.15 -11.85
N LYS A 19 -31.03 -18.68 -12.34
CA LYS A 19 -30.86 -18.00 -13.63
C LYS A 19 -31.85 -16.83 -13.81
N LEU A 20 -32.11 -16.10 -12.72
CA LEU A 20 -33.09 -15.01 -12.73
C LEU A 20 -32.75 -13.93 -13.77
N GLY A 21 -31.47 -13.59 -13.97
CA GLY A 21 -31.09 -12.56 -14.93
C GLY A 21 -31.58 -12.86 -16.36
N VAL A 22 -31.43 -14.11 -16.82
CA VAL A 22 -31.92 -14.55 -18.14
C VAL A 22 -33.46 -14.52 -18.20
N THR A 23 -34.12 -14.88 -17.10
CA THR A 23 -35.59 -14.93 -17.04
C THR A 23 -36.21 -13.54 -17.02
N LEU A 24 -35.56 -12.61 -16.34
CA LEU A 24 -36.00 -11.23 -16.16
C LEU A 24 -35.68 -10.36 -17.38
N GLU A 25 -34.53 -10.58 -18.03
CA GLU A 25 -34.13 -9.93 -19.30
C GLU A 25 -35.22 -10.06 -20.38
N GLN A 26 -35.87 -11.23 -20.46
CA GLN A 26 -36.93 -11.48 -21.45
C GLN A 26 -38.26 -10.81 -21.11
N LYS A 27 -38.48 -10.40 -19.84
CA LYS A 27 -39.78 -9.97 -19.30
C LYS A 27 -39.60 -8.98 -18.13
N SER A 28 -39.22 -7.74 -18.41
CA SER A 28 -38.97 -6.68 -17.41
C SER A 28 -40.10 -6.53 -16.36
N ASN A 29 -41.37 -6.65 -16.76
CA ASN A 29 -42.53 -6.61 -15.85
C ASN A 29 -42.50 -7.67 -14.72
N HIS A 30 -41.70 -8.73 -14.86
CA HIS A 30 -41.57 -9.76 -13.83
C HIS A 30 -40.82 -9.28 -12.59
N ILE A 31 -39.93 -8.28 -12.72
CA ILE A 31 -39.23 -7.68 -11.59
C ILE A 31 -40.25 -7.09 -10.61
N THR A 32 -41.11 -6.20 -11.09
CA THR A 32 -42.15 -5.57 -10.27
C THR A 32 -43.07 -6.61 -9.62
N ILE A 33 -43.47 -7.65 -10.36
CA ILE A 33 -44.34 -8.72 -9.83
C ILE A 33 -43.67 -9.49 -8.70
N ILE A 34 -42.41 -9.90 -8.88
CA ILE A 34 -41.66 -10.69 -7.90
C ILE A 34 -41.43 -9.87 -6.63
N PHE A 35 -40.93 -8.64 -6.76
CA PHE A 35 -40.67 -7.80 -5.61
C PHE A 35 -41.95 -7.35 -4.90
N SER A 36 -43.03 -7.06 -5.63
CA SER A 36 -44.35 -6.76 -5.03
C SER A 36 -44.94 -7.94 -4.26
N ALA A 37 -44.57 -9.18 -4.60
CA ALA A 37 -44.96 -10.34 -3.78
C ALA A 37 -44.13 -10.42 -2.49
N MET A 38 -42.84 -10.04 -2.55
CA MET A 38 -41.94 -10.02 -1.40
C MET A 38 -42.28 -8.94 -0.38
N THR A 39 -42.87 -7.80 -0.78
CA THR A 39 -43.28 -6.72 0.16
C THR A 39 -44.36 -7.14 1.16
N LYS A 40 -45.09 -8.23 0.87
CA LYS A 40 -46.09 -8.81 1.76
C LYS A 40 -45.48 -9.75 2.80
N CYS A 41 -44.19 -10.03 2.72
CA CYS A 41 -43.47 -10.92 3.63
C CYS A 41 -42.70 -10.12 4.68
N SER A 42 -42.46 -10.73 5.83
CA SER A 42 -41.54 -10.22 6.86
C SER A 42 -40.08 -10.57 6.55
N LEU A 43 -39.68 -10.39 5.28
CA LEU A 43 -38.40 -10.86 4.76
C LEU A 43 -37.24 -10.08 5.38
N ARG A 44 -36.26 -10.80 5.93
CA ARG A 44 -35.03 -10.26 6.52
C ARG A 44 -33.80 -10.55 5.68
N VAL A 45 -33.76 -11.69 5.01
CA VAL A 45 -32.65 -12.14 4.17
C VAL A 45 -33.17 -12.52 2.78
N LEU A 46 -32.53 -11.97 1.75
CA LEU A 46 -32.78 -12.30 0.34
C LEU A 46 -31.48 -12.72 -0.34
N ASP A 47 -31.39 -13.98 -0.77
CA ASP A 47 -30.23 -14.46 -1.53
C ASP A 47 -30.55 -14.53 -3.03
N LEU A 48 -29.87 -13.71 -3.83
CA LEU A 48 -29.95 -13.68 -5.30
C LEU A 48 -28.62 -14.07 -5.95
N SER A 49 -27.72 -14.75 -5.24
CA SER A 49 -26.41 -15.11 -5.78
C SER A 49 -26.49 -16.07 -6.97
N ASN A 50 -25.49 -16.08 -7.85
CA ASN A 50 -25.40 -17.02 -8.98
C ASN A 50 -26.60 -16.99 -9.96
N ASN A 51 -27.17 -15.82 -10.21
CA ASN A 51 -28.36 -15.66 -11.06
C ASN A 51 -28.11 -15.07 -12.44
N ARG A 52 -26.84 -14.79 -12.80
CA ARG A 52 -26.48 -14.10 -14.05
C ARG A 52 -27.19 -12.74 -14.19
N LEU A 53 -27.31 -12.00 -13.09
CA LEU A 53 -27.98 -10.70 -13.09
C LEU A 53 -27.24 -9.64 -13.94
N ASN A 54 -26.04 -9.93 -14.43
CA ASN A 54 -25.37 -9.15 -15.47
C ASN A 54 -26.09 -9.10 -16.82
N LYS A 55 -27.16 -9.86 -16.99
CA LYS A 55 -28.04 -9.81 -18.16
C LYS A 55 -29.14 -8.74 -18.06
N LEU A 56 -29.34 -8.15 -16.88
CA LEU A 56 -30.31 -7.09 -16.68
C LEU A 56 -29.82 -5.77 -17.27
N THR A 57 -30.72 -4.96 -17.82
CA THR A 57 -30.38 -3.61 -18.29
C THR A 57 -30.30 -2.62 -17.12
N VAL A 58 -29.82 -1.39 -17.39
CA VAL A 58 -29.79 -0.31 -16.39
C VAL A 58 -31.21 0.02 -15.90
N GLU A 59 -32.22 -0.04 -16.77
CA GLU A 59 -33.63 0.18 -16.45
C GLU A 59 -34.19 -0.90 -15.52
N ASP A 60 -33.83 -2.16 -15.75
CA ASP A 60 -34.21 -3.28 -14.87
C ASP A 60 -33.62 -3.08 -13.47
N TRP A 61 -32.36 -2.65 -13.38
CA TRP A 61 -31.72 -2.32 -12.11
C TRP A 61 -32.36 -1.12 -11.41
N LYS A 62 -32.74 -0.08 -12.16
CA LYS A 62 -33.52 1.06 -11.62
C LYS A 62 -34.83 0.58 -11.01
N GLU A 63 -35.56 -0.30 -11.69
CA GLU A 63 -36.80 -0.86 -11.15
C GLU A 63 -36.53 -1.67 -9.87
N ILE A 64 -35.51 -2.52 -9.84
CA ILE A 64 -35.09 -3.25 -8.63
C ILE A 64 -34.80 -2.29 -7.48
N THR A 65 -34.09 -1.18 -7.73
CA THR A 65 -33.75 -0.19 -6.70
C THR A 65 -34.94 0.60 -6.18
N ILE A 66 -36.01 0.76 -6.97
CA ILE A 66 -37.27 1.37 -6.53
C ILE A 66 -38.04 0.41 -5.62
N GLN A 67 -37.98 -0.90 -5.92
CA GLN A 67 -38.74 -1.91 -5.20
C GLN A 67 -38.08 -2.38 -3.90
N LEU A 68 -36.74 -2.45 -3.85
CA LEU A 68 -36.00 -2.91 -2.67
C LEU A 68 -36.31 -2.14 -1.36
N PRO A 69 -36.42 -0.79 -1.35
CA PRO A 69 -36.79 -0.03 -0.16
C PRO A 69 -38.20 -0.34 0.37
N GLN A 70 -39.07 -0.90 -0.47
CA GLN A 70 -40.41 -1.32 -0.06
C GLN A 70 -40.37 -2.57 0.82
N LEU A 71 -39.25 -3.31 0.82
CA LEU A 71 -39.00 -4.44 1.73
C LEU A 71 -38.51 -3.93 3.10
N LYS A 72 -39.41 -3.29 3.85
CA LYS A 72 -39.09 -2.56 5.10
C LYS A 72 -38.35 -3.38 6.17
N THR A 73 -38.47 -4.70 6.15
CA THR A 73 -37.84 -5.59 7.14
C THR A 73 -36.51 -6.20 6.64
N LEU A 74 -36.14 -5.96 5.39
CA LEU A 74 -34.95 -6.55 4.78
C LEU A 74 -33.69 -5.97 5.42
N LYS A 75 -32.81 -6.85 5.91
CA LYS A 75 -31.53 -6.49 6.53
C LYS A 75 -30.34 -6.93 5.71
N THR A 76 -30.51 -7.98 4.91
CA THR A 76 -29.42 -8.61 4.16
C THR A 76 -29.90 -8.99 2.77
N ILE A 77 -29.12 -8.60 1.76
CA ILE A 77 -29.26 -9.07 0.38
C ILE A 77 -27.91 -9.60 -0.11
N ASN A 78 -27.90 -10.80 -0.68
CA ASN A 78 -26.71 -11.41 -1.27
C ASN A 78 -26.82 -11.37 -2.80
N LEU A 79 -25.95 -10.59 -3.46
CA LEU A 79 -25.88 -10.48 -4.93
C LEU A 79 -24.63 -11.16 -5.52
N SER A 80 -23.94 -12.00 -4.77
CA SER A 80 -22.66 -12.56 -5.18
C SER A 80 -22.72 -13.43 -6.44
N HIS A 81 -21.60 -13.56 -7.14
CA HIS A 81 -21.47 -14.41 -8.33
C HIS A 81 -22.50 -14.12 -9.44
N ASN A 82 -22.83 -12.84 -9.65
CA ASN A 82 -23.74 -12.40 -10.71
C ASN A 82 -23.06 -11.76 -11.92
N ASP A 83 -21.73 -11.69 -11.92
CA ASP A 83 -20.89 -11.08 -12.96
C ASP A 83 -21.27 -9.63 -13.29
N LEU A 84 -21.77 -8.87 -12.32
CA LEU A 84 -22.23 -7.50 -12.50
C LEU A 84 -21.10 -6.62 -13.05
N ASP A 85 -21.38 -5.95 -14.16
CA ASP A 85 -20.44 -4.98 -14.74
C ASP A 85 -20.38 -3.75 -13.82
N PRO A 86 -19.17 -3.30 -13.42
CA PRO A 86 -18.98 -2.06 -12.69
C PRO A 86 -19.75 -0.88 -13.28
N LYS A 87 -19.81 -0.75 -14.61
CA LYS A 87 -20.55 0.34 -15.28
C LYS A 87 -22.02 0.36 -14.90
N THR A 88 -22.69 -0.79 -14.89
CA THR A 88 -24.09 -0.93 -14.46
C THR A 88 -24.28 -0.51 -12.99
N ILE A 89 -23.29 -0.79 -12.13
CA ILE A 89 -23.34 -0.40 -10.72
C ILE A 89 -23.10 1.10 -10.53
N PHE A 90 -22.20 1.70 -11.32
CA PHE A 90 -21.88 3.13 -11.25
C PHE A 90 -22.91 4.05 -11.90
N GLU A 91 -23.56 3.60 -12.99
CA GLU A 91 -24.61 4.34 -13.69
C GLU A 91 -25.95 4.33 -12.94
N THR A 92 -26.12 3.39 -12.02
CA THR A 92 -27.30 3.31 -11.17
C THR A 92 -26.99 3.93 -9.81
N GLU A 93 -26.97 5.28 -9.71
CA GLU A 93 -26.75 6.00 -8.44
C GLU A 93 -27.65 5.48 -7.30
N SER A 94 -28.84 5.00 -7.68
CA SER A 94 -29.83 4.38 -6.79
C SER A 94 -29.36 3.08 -6.13
N ILE A 95 -28.43 2.31 -6.71
CA ILE A 95 -27.87 1.10 -6.08
C ILE A 95 -26.98 1.48 -4.90
N LEU A 96 -26.16 2.54 -5.03
CA LEU A 96 -25.27 3.02 -3.97
C LEU A 96 -26.07 3.64 -2.80
N GLU A 97 -27.12 4.41 -3.09
CA GLU A 97 -28.02 4.93 -2.04
C GLU A 97 -28.78 3.81 -1.31
N LEU A 98 -29.14 2.74 -2.03
CA LEU A 98 -29.81 1.59 -1.46
C LEU A 98 -28.87 0.80 -0.53
N ILE A 99 -27.64 0.62 -0.99
CA ILE A 99 -26.53 0.03 -0.25
C ILE A 99 -26.32 0.74 1.09
N ASP A 100 -26.33 2.08 1.11
CA ASP A 100 -26.11 2.86 2.34
C ASP A 100 -27.27 2.75 3.34
N LYS A 101 -28.50 2.51 2.86
CA LYS A 101 -29.69 2.33 3.73
C LYS A 101 -29.81 0.93 4.32
N LEU A 102 -29.25 -0.09 3.66
CA LEU A 102 -29.29 -1.48 4.12
C LEU A 102 -28.06 -1.78 4.99
N THR A 103 -28.26 -1.74 6.30
CA THR A 103 -27.23 -1.75 7.37
C THR A 103 -26.24 -2.93 7.32
N THR A 104 -26.50 -3.97 6.52
CA THR A 104 -25.68 -5.18 6.38
C THR A 104 -25.84 -5.80 4.99
N MET A 105 -25.59 -5.01 3.95
CA MET A 105 -25.49 -5.54 2.59
C MET A 105 -24.09 -6.16 2.39
N ARG A 106 -24.00 -7.49 2.47
CA ARG A 106 -22.81 -8.25 2.04
C ARG A 106 -22.91 -8.47 0.54
N VAL A 107 -22.33 -7.56 -0.25
CA VAL A 107 -22.17 -7.80 -1.69
C VAL A 107 -20.81 -8.44 -1.90
N ALA A 108 -20.75 -9.77 -1.98
CA ALA A 108 -19.55 -10.42 -2.49
C ALA A 108 -19.51 -10.27 -4.01
N ILE A 109 -19.12 -9.08 -4.47
CA ILE A 109 -18.83 -8.83 -5.88
C ILE A 109 -17.46 -9.42 -6.19
N ILE A 110 -17.36 -10.24 -7.23
CA ILE A 110 -16.07 -10.82 -7.65
C ILE A 110 -15.18 -9.70 -8.22
N THR A 111 -13.98 -9.63 -7.65
CA THR A 111 -13.00 -8.54 -7.66
C THR A 111 -12.28 -8.28 -8.98
N ASP A 112 -12.20 -9.27 -9.87
CA ASP A 112 -11.19 -9.21 -10.95
C ASP A 112 -11.57 -8.27 -12.11
N LYS A 113 -12.87 -8.02 -12.32
CA LYS A 113 -13.36 -7.05 -13.32
C LYS A 113 -13.44 -5.62 -12.79
N TYR A 114 -13.44 -5.45 -11.46
CA TYR A 114 -13.52 -4.15 -10.82
C TYR A 114 -12.22 -3.39 -10.95
N ASP A 115 -11.08 -4.06 -10.81
CA ASP A 115 -9.76 -3.44 -11.00
C ASP A 115 -9.61 -2.81 -12.38
N ILE A 116 -10.09 -3.50 -13.42
CA ILE A 116 -9.99 -3.03 -14.81
C ILE A 116 -10.93 -1.83 -15.03
N ALA A 117 -12.21 -1.96 -14.67
CA ALA A 117 -13.17 -0.88 -14.87
C ALA A 117 -12.87 0.35 -13.99
N LEU A 118 -12.30 0.14 -12.80
CA LEU A 118 -11.86 1.23 -11.94
C LEU A 118 -10.68 1.97 -12.58
N LYS A 119 -9.69 1.24 -13.11
CA LYS A 119 -8.57 1.81 -13.87
C LYS A 119 -9.05 2.58 -15.10
N GLU A 120 -10.07 2.08 -15.80
CA GLU A 120 -10.72 2.76 -16.93
C GLU A 120 -11.47 4.03 -16.49
N LEU A 121 -12.31 3.97 -15.45
CA LEU A 121 -13.03 5.13 -14.91
C LEU A 121 -12.07 6.21 -14.37
N ILE A 122 -10.96 5.80 -13.76
CA ILE A 122 -9.88 6.70 -13.32
C ILE A 122 -9.14 7.30 -14.54
N SER A 123 -9.03 6.55 -15.64
CA SER A 123 -8.45 7.06 -16.88
C SER A 123 -9.36 8.10 -17.56
N GLU A 124 -10.67 7.97 -17.41
CA GLU A 124 -11.71 8.83 -18.00
C GLU A 124 -12.07 10.07 -17.15
N ALA A 125 -11.71 10.10 -15.87
CA ALA A 125 -11.95 11.26 -14.99
C ALA A 125 -11.04 12.44 -15.38
N ILE A 126 -11.52 13.31 -16.27
CA ILE A 126 -10.78 14.45 -16.84
C ILE A 126 -10.83 15.71 -15.93
N SER A 127 -11.71 15.75 -14.92
CA SER A 127 -11.87 16.90 -14.01
C SER A 127 -11.81 16.52 -12.52
N SER A 128 -11.38 17.46 -11.67
CA SER A 128 -11.32 17.29 -10.21
C SER A 128 -12.67 16.90 -9.61
N GLN A 129 -13.77 17.46 -10.12
CA GLN A 129 -15.11 17.16 -9.63
C GLN A 129 -15.56 15.73 -9.99
N ALA A 130 -15.24 15.26 -11.19
CA ALA A 130 -15.50 13.88 -11.60
C ALA A 130 -14.68 12.89 -10.75
N LEU A 131 -13.43 13.25 -10.43
CA LEU A 131 -12.57 12.44 -9.57
C LEU A 131 -13.08 12.38 -8.13
N ILE A 132 -13.54 13.50 -7.54
CA ILE A 132 -14.16 13.52 -6.21
C ILE A 132 -15.42 12.65 -6.18
N ALA A 133 -16.28 12.77 -7.20
CA ALA A 133 -17.48 11.94 -7.30
C ALA A 133 -17.11 10.45 -7.39
N LEU A 134 -16.08 10.10 -8.18
CA LEU A 134 -15.57 8.74 -8.29
C LEU A 134 -15.00 8.23 -6.96
N LEU A 135 -14.18 9.01 -6.25
CA LEU A 135 -13.61 8.67 -4.95
C LEU A 135 -14.68 8.45 -3.88
N LYS A 136 -15.75 9.27 -3.88
CA LYS A 136 -16.91 9.06 -3.00
C LYS A 136 -17.62 7.74 -3.34
N LYS A 137 -17.82 7.43 -4.62
CA LYS A 137 -18.41 6.15 -5.06
C LYS A 137 -17.54 4.96 -4.67
N ILE A 138 -16.22 5.08 -4.80
CA ILE A 138 -15.20 4.11 -4.38
C ILE A 138 -15.30 3.82 -2.88
N GLN A 139 -15.40 4.85 -2.03
CA GLN A 139 -15.54 4.66 -0.58
C GLN A 139 -16.81 3.90 -0.19
N VAL A 140 -17.93 4.17 -0.87
CA VAL A 140 -19.18 3.41 -0.66
C VAL A 140 -18.99 1.95 -1.09
N LEU A 141 -18.32 1.72 -2.22
CA LEU A 141 -18.05 0.37 -2.71
C LEU A 141 -17.10 -0.42 -1.80
N GLU A 142 -16.05 0.18 -1.23
CA GLU A 142 -15.17 -0.51 -0.26
C GLU A 142 -15.96 -1.08 0.92
N LYS A 143 -16.80 -0.23 1.52
CA LYS A 143 -17.60 -0.56 2.72
C LYS A 143 -18.52 -1.77 2.49
N VAL A 144 -18.84 -2.06 1.24
CA VAL A 144 -19.96 -2.90 0.84
C VAL A 144 -19.50 -4.15 0.08
N CYS A 145 -18.43 -3.98 -0.70
CA CYS A 145 -17.88 -4.99 -1.59
C CYS A 145 -16.57 -5.59 -1.07
N ASN A 146 -16.02 -5.06 0.04
CA ASN A 146 -14.74 -5.50 0.62
C ASN A 146 -13.60 -5.52 -0.42
N ILE A 147 -13.59 -4.51 -1.31
CA ILE A 147 -12.54 -4.32 -2.30
C ILE A 147 -11.30 -3.82 -1.57
N SER A 148 -10.17 -4.49 -1.75
CA SER A 148 -8.86 -4.07 -1.22
C SER A 148 -8.09 -3.32 -2.30
N TYR A 149 -7.70 -2.07 -2.04
CA TYR A 149 -6.81 -1.33 -2.93
C TYR A 149 -5.34 -1.65 -2.66
N THR A 150 -4.53 -1.56 -3.72
CA THR A 150 -3.07 -1.64 -3.57
C THR A 150 -2.44 -0.25 -3.47
N ILE A 151 -1.24 -0.18 -2.88
CA ILE A 151 -0.41 1.02 -2.85
C ILE A 151 -0.11 1.49 -4.29
N GLU A 152 0.04 0.55 -5.23
CA GLU A 152 0.31 0.84 -6.65
C GLU A 152 -0.85 1.61 -7.28
N ASP A 153 -2.09 1.24 -6.96
CA ASP A 153 -3.28 1.93 -7.45
C ASP A 153 -3.34 3.36 -6.91
N LEU A 154 -3.09 3.58 -5.61
CA LEU A 154 -3.07 4.92 -5.01
C LEU A 154 -1.93 5.80 -5.53
N THR A 155 -0.76 5.21 -5.78
CA THR A 155 0.42 5.93 -6.29
C THR A 155 0.22 6.41 -7.73
N ALA A 156 -0.58 5.68 -8.53
CA ALA A 156 -0.91 6.08 -9.90
C ALA A 156 -1.74 7.37 -9.98
N PHE A 157 -2.39 7.81 -8.89
CA PHE A 157 -3.14 9.08 -8.84
C PHE A 157 -2.22 10.31 -8.71
N LEU A 158 -1.05 10.18 -8.08
CA LEU A 158 -0.17 11.31 -7.72
C LEU A 158 0.23 12.21 -8.91
N PRO A 159 0.63 11.68 -10.09
CA PRO A 159 1.06 12.53 -11.20
C PRO A 159 -0.07 13.36 -11.81
N LYS A 160 -1.31 12.85 -11.80
CA LYS A 160 -2.47 13.53 -12.39
C LYS A 160 -2.95 14.70 -11.51
N LEU A 161 -2.87 14.55 -10.20
CA LEU A 161 -3.33 15.56 -9.22
C LEU A 161 -2.45 16.81 -9.20
N LYS A 162 -1.14 16.64 -9.45
CA LYS A 162 -0.19 17.76 -9.52
C LYS A 162 -0.44 18.71 -10.69
N SER A 163 -1.36 18.37 -11.61
CA SER A 163 -1.67 19.16 -12.81
C SER A 163 -3.03 19.90 -12.78
N SER A 164 -3.86 19.73 -11.75
CA SER A 164 -5.21 20.31 -11.70
C SER A 164 -5.34 21.43 -10.66
N ASP A 165 -5.72 22.63 -11.09
CA ASP A 165 -5.62 23.87 -10.30
C ASP A 165 -6.78 24.17 -9.32
N THR A 166 -7.83 23.34 -9.22
CA THR A 166 -8.96 23.64 -8.32
C THR A 166 -9.55 22.37 -7.68
N ASN A 167 -9.75 22.41 -6.35
CA ASN A 167 -10.23 21.35 -5.44
C ASN A 167 -9.27 20.17 -5.12
N SER A 168 -7.96 20.44 -4.99
CA SER A 168 -6.98 19.44 -4.58
C SER A 168 -7.17 18.90 -3.15
N ASP A 169 -7.61 19.75 -2.21
CA ASP A 169 -7.63 19.42 -0.78
C ASP A 169 -8.64 18.32 -0.42
N GLU A 170 -9.84 18.35 -1.02
CA GLU A 170 -10.81 17.25 -0.84
C GLU A 170 -10.27 15.93 -1.40
N ILE A 171 -9.61 15.97 -2.55
CA ILE A 171 -9.06 14.77 -3.17
C ILE A 171 -7.95 14.18 -2.30
N TYR A 172 -7.01 15.02 -1.86
CA TYR A 172 -5.96 14.60 -0.96
C TYR A 172 -6.50 14.08 0.38
N PHE A 173 -7.59 14.66 0.89
CA PHE A 173 -8.28 14.14 2.07
C PHE A 173 -8.77 12.71 1.84
N TYR A 174 -9.50 12.47 0.75
CA TYR A 174 -10.00 11.13 0.41
C TYR A 174 -8.87 10.11 0.21
N LEU A 175 -7.79 10.50 -0.47
CA LEU A 175 -6.65 9.63 -0.70
C LEU A 175 -5.87 9.33 0.59
N SER A 176 -5.76 10.30 1.50
CA SER A 176 -5.20 10.08 2.83
C SER A 176 -6.02 9.06 3.62
N GLN A 177 -7.35 9.16 3.61
CA GLN A 177 -8.24 8.17 4.23
C GLN A 177 -8.05 6.76 3.66
N LEU A 178 -7.99 6.65 2.33
CA LEU A 178 -7.79 5.36 1.66
C LEU A 178 -6.44 4.76 2.04
N ALA A 179 -5.38 5.57 2.03
CA ALA A 179 -4.04 5.14 2.40
C ALA A 179 -3.98 4.67 3.87
N LEU A 180 -4.62 5.37 4.80
CA LEU A 180 -4.72 4.96 6.21
C LEU A 180 -5.41 3.60 6.37
N ARG A 181 -6.47 3.32 5.60
CA ARG A 181 -7.22 2.06 5.69
C ARG A 181 -6.43 0.84 5.23
N ILE A 182 -5.45 1.02 4.34
CA ILE A 182 -4.58 -0.04 3.84
C ILE A 182 -3.20 -0.04 4.53
N ASP A 183 -3.08 0.63 5.67
CA ASP A 183 -1.84 0.78 6.46
C ASP A 183 -0.66 1.38 5.65
N ALA A 184 -0.95 2.19 4.63
CA ALA A 184 0.04 2.89 3.81
C ALA A 184 0.37 4.27 4.41
N TYR A 185 0.89 4.29 5.64
CA TYR A 185 1.05 5.51 6.45
C TYR A 185 1.90 6.60 5.80
N GLU A 186 2.99 6.26 5.11
CA GLU A 186 3.83 7.24 4.41
C GLU A 186 3.08 7.95 3.28
N LEU A 187 2.25 7.21 2.56
CA LEU A 187 1.43 7.76 1.48
C LEU A 187 0.29 8.60 2.05
N ALA A 188 -0.33 8.15 3.15
CA ALA A 188 -1.32 8.94 3.88
C ALA A 188 -0.74 10.28 4.38
N ARG A 189 0.50 10.25 4.87
CA ARG A 189 1.25 11.43 5.30
C ARG A 189 1.52 12.37 4.14
N GLU A 190 2.02 11.87 3.00
CA GLU A 190 2.24 12.66 1.78
C GLU A 190 0.95 13.37 1.34
N PHE A 191 -0.17 12.65 1.28
CA PHE A 191 -1.46 13.25 0.92
C PHE A 191 -1.93 14.28 1.96
N SER A 192 -1.76 14.01 3.26
CA SER A 192 -2.15 14.95 4.31
C SER A 192 -1.35 16.26 4.25
N LEU A 193 -0.08 16.20 3.87
CA LEU A 193 0.82 17.35 3.72
C LEU A 193 0.44 18.22 2.52
N ALA A 194 -0.25 17.65 1.53
CA ALA A 194 -0.71 18.38 0.37
C ALA A 194 -2.01 19.17 0.61
N ILE A 195 -2.69 18.95 1.75
CA ILE A 195 -3.90 19.69 2.13
C ILE A 195 -3.50 21.02 2.76
N THR A 196 -4.02 22.12 2.23
CA THR A 196 -3.68 23.45 2.74
C THR A 196 -4.27 23.71 4.12
N ASN A 197 -3.58 24.50 4.96
CA ASN A 197 -4.07 24.88 6.29
C ASN A 197 -5.34 25.77 6.28
N LYS A 198 -5.70 26.30 5.11
CA LYS A 198 -6.97 27.03 4.90
C LYS A 198 -8.14 26.09 4.65
N SER A 199 -7.89 24.81 4.38
CA SER A 199 -8.94 23.82 4.17
C SER A 199 -9.68 23.52 5.47
N PRO A 200 -11.03 23.41 5.45
CA PRO A 200 -11.78 22.94 6.60
C PRO A 200 -11.41 21.49 6.99
N LEU A 201 -10.81 20.73 6.08
CA LEU A 201 -10.41 19.33 6.28
C LEU A 201 -9.01 19.17 6.91
N PHE A 202 -8.25 20.27 7.02
CA PHE A 202 -6.87 20.24 7.50
C PHE A 202 -6.76 19.70 8.92
N VAL A 203 -7.64 20.15 9.83
CA VAL A 203 -7.63 19.66 11.22
C VAL A 203 -8.02 18.20 11.30
N GLU A 204 -9.06 17.80 10.55
CA GLU A 204 -9.59 16.45 10.56
C GLU A 204 -8.55 15.42 10.08
N VAL A 205 -7.93 15.67 8.92
CA VAL A 205 -6.96 14.72 8.35
C VAL A 205 -5.72 14.55 9.21
N ARG A 206 -5.21 15.63 9.82
CA ARG A 206 -4.04 15.60 10.69
C ARG A 206 -4.33 14.87 12.00
N SER A 207 -5.54 15.08 12.53
CA SER A 207 -6.00 14.39 13.73
C SER A 207 -6.10 12.87 13.49
N GLN A 208 -6.73 12.46 12.39
CA GLN A 208 -6.88 11.04 12.02
C GLN A 208 -5.54 10.37 11.68
N LEU A 209 -4.63 11.08 10.99
CA LEU A 209 -3.28 10.59 10.71
C LEU A 209 -2.51 10.34 12.00
N PHE A 210 -2.48 11.33 12.90
CA PHE A 210 -1.81 11.20 14.20
C PHE A 210 -2.40 10.03 15.00
N GLU A 211 -3.72 9.96 15.15
CA GLU A 211 -4.39 8.89 15.90
C GLU A 211 -4.04 7.52 15.34
N THR A 212 -4.19 7.33 14.03
CA THR A 212 -3.96 6.04 13.38
C THR A 212 -2.50 5.61 13.49
N MET A 213 -1.55 6.50 13.16
CA MET A 213 -0.13 6.19 13.22
C MET A 213 0.34 5.95 14.66
N TYR A 214 -0.08 6.80 15.60
CA TYR A 214 0.29 6.65 17.01
C TYR A 214 -0.22 5.33 17.58
N LEU A 215 -1.46 4.92 17.28
CA LEU A 215 -2.00 3.63 17.71
C LEU A 215 -1.28 2.45 17.05
N ALA A 216 -0.98 2.53 15.75
CA ALA A 216 -0.24 1.50 15.03
C ALA A 216 1.16 1.28 15.62
N TYR A 217 1.92 2.36 15.82
CA TYR A 217 3.25 2.32 16.43
C TYR A 217 3.23 1.95 17.92
N ARG A 218 2.21 2.37 18.69
CA ARG A 218 2.07 1.94 20.09
C ARG A 218 1.90 0.42 20.18
N ASN A 219 1.24 -0.18 19.20
CA ASN A 219 1.03 -1.63 19.13
C ASN A 219 2.26 -2.41 18.60
N SER A 220 3.28 -1.73 18.05
CA SER A 220 4.46 -2.38 17.45
C SER A 220 5.61 -2.67 18.44
N GLN A 221 5.35 -2.59 19.75
CA GLN A 221 6.33 -2.72 20.84
C GLN A 221 7.39 -1.59 20.93
N VAL A 222 7.27 -0.55 20.10
CA VAL A 222 8.13 0.65 20.19
C VAL A 222 7.78 1.43 21.47
N PRO A 223 8.78 1.97 22.20
CA PRO A 223 8.52 2.83 23.35
C PRO A 223 7.64 4.02 22.97
N VAL A 224 6.62 4.31 23.78
CA VAL A 224 5.65 5.39 23.52
C VAL A 224 6.32 6.75 23.24
N ALA A 225 7.45 7.03 23.89
CA ALA A 225 8.17 8.28 23.69
C ALA A 225 8.80 8.38 22.29
N GLU A 226 9.24 7.27 21.70
CA GLU A 226 9.78 7.20 20.34
C GLU A 226 8.63 7.24 19.33
N THR A 227 7.54 6.49 19.59
CA THR A 227 6.31 6.58 18.80
C THR A 227 5.78 8.01 18.69
N PHE A 228 5.75 8.75 19.80
CA PHE A 228 5.29 10.14 19.80
C PHE A 228 6.25 11.07 19.06
N GLU A 229 7.56 10.82 19.13
CA GLU A 229 8.58 11.58 18.39
C GLU A 229 8.43 11.43 16.87
N GLU A 230 8.02 10.26 16.40
CA GLU A 230 7.78 10.00 14.97
C GLU A 230 6.49 10.63 14.44
N THR A 231 5.48 10.86 15.30
CA THR A 231 4.14 11.29 14.85
C THR A 231 3.75 12.72 15.23
N TYR A 232 4.40 13.35 16.23
CA TYR A 232 3.97 14.68 16.69
C TYR A 232 4.12 15.78 15.63
N GLU A 233 5.01 15.60 14.65
CA GLU A 233 5.20 16.55 13.55
C GLU A 233 3.94 16.72 12.72
N ASP A 234 3.09 15.69 12.65
CA ASP A 234 1.81 15.75 11.94
C ASP A 234 0.76 16.59 12.69
N CYS A 235 1.04 16.98 13.94
CA CYS A 235 0.23 17.89 14.75
C CYS A 235 0.76 19.34 14.71
N LEU A 236 1.66 19.66 13.78
CA LEU A 236 2.22 20.99 13.61
C LEU A 236 1.67 21.69 12.37
N ASP A 237 1.35 22.97 12.51
CA ASP A 237 1.10 23.92 11.42
C ASP A 237 2.16 25.02 11.50
N ASP A 238 3.00 25.15 10.47
CA ASP A 238 4.16 26.05 10.46
C ASP A 238 5.06 25.96 11.73
N GLY A 239 5.14 24.77 12.31
CA GLY A 239 5.92 24.49 13.52
C GLY A 239 5.23 24.80 14.85
N GLU A 240 4.04 25.39 14.82
CA GLU A 240 3.17 25.61 15.98
C GLU A 240 2.18 24.47 16.16
N LEU A 241 1.79 24.21 17.41
CA LEU A 241 0.87 23.12 17.71
C LEU A 241 -0.54 23.50 17.28
N MET A 242 -1.11 22.75 16.34
CA MET A 242 -2.49 22.96 15.92
C MET A 242 -3.47 22.40 16.96
N THR A 243 -4.72 22.86 16.91
CA THR A 243 -5.79 22.25 17.71
C THR A 243 -6.33 21.05 16.95
N LEU A 244 -6.27 19.87 17.57
CA LEU A 244 -6.80 18.62 17.00
C LEU A 244 -8.30 18.46 17.35
N ASP A 245 -8.97 17.51 16.71
CA ASP A 245 -10.29 17.07 17.16
C ASP A 245 -10.24 16.56 18.62
N GLU A 246 -11.40 16.50 19.29
CA GLU A 246 -11.42 16.22 20.71
C GLU A 246 -10.81 14.87 21.11
N SER A 247 -11.06 13.81 20.33
CA SER A 247 -10.52 12.46 20.54
C SER A 247 -9.00 12.46 20.38
N SER A 248 -8.53 12.94 19.24
CA SER A 248 -7.11 13.02 18.89
C SER A 248 -6.35 13.93 19.84
N GLN A 249 -6.98 15.01 20.32
CA GLN A 249 -6.38 15.92 21.29
C GLN A 249 -6.13 15.25 22.64
N ARG A 250 -7.06 14.41 23.11
CA ARG A 250 -6.88 13.64 24.36
C ARG A 250 -5.76 12.61 24.21
N LEU A 251 -5.73 11.92 23.07
CA LEU A 251 -4.67 10.97 22.75
C LEU A 251 -3.30 11.66 22.70
N PHE A 252 -3.23 12.82 22.05
CA PHE A 252 -2.02 13.66 21.98
C PHE A 252 -1.57 14.10 23.37
N ASP A 253 -2.48 14.61 24.20
CA ASP A 253 -2.17 15.06 25.56
C ASP A 253 -1.64 13.90 26.42
N SER A 254 -2.24 12.71 26.27
CA SER A 254 -1.80 11.48 26.94
C SER A 254 -0.40 11.05 26.49
N ALA A 255 -0.16 11.01 25.17
CA ALA A 255 1.10 10.65 24.55
C ALA A 255 2.24 11.60 24.94
N LEU A 256 1.96 12.91 24.95
CA LEU A 256 2.90 13.95 25.35
C LEU A 256 3.36 13.79 26.81
N LEU A 257 2.44 13.48 27.72
CA LEU A 257 2.79 13.21 29.12
C LEU A 257 3.66 11.96 29.27
N LEU A 258 3.33 10.89 28.54
CA LEU A 258 4.13 9.66 28.53
C LEU A 258 5.54 9.89 27.96
N ALA A 259 5.67 10.63 26.85
CA ALA A 259 6.96 10.99 26.27
C ALA A 259 7.83 11.82 27.23
N ARG A 260 7.20 12.48 28.21
CA ARG A 260 7.82 13.24 29.30
C ARG A 260 8.03 12.40 30.58
N ASN A 261 7.86 11.09 30.53
CA ASN A 261 7.93 10.17 31.68
C ASN A 261 6.98 10.56 32.83
N LYS A 262 5.83 11.14 32.51
CA LYS A 262 4.76 11.47 33.47
C LYS A 262 3.69 10.38 33.44
N LYS A 263 2.94 10.24 34.54
CA LYS A 263 1.84 9.28 34.62
C LYS A 263 0.77 9.63 33.58
N GLU A 264 0.42 8.63 32.75
CA GLU A 264 -0.71 8.69 31.83
C GLU A 264 -2.01 8.87 32.61
N SER A 265 -2.97 9.57 32.01
CA SER A 265 -4.38 9.44 32.33
C SER A 265 -5.16 9.56 31.03
N PRO A 266 -5.81 8.49 30.56
CA PRO A 266 -6.50 8.45 29.26
C PRO A 266 -7.58 9.53 29.10
N ASP A 267 -8.15 9.98 30.22
CA ASP A 267 -9.22 11.00 30.26
C ASP A 267 -8.70 12.42 30.48
N ARG A 268 -7.39 12.60 30.67
CA ARG A 268 -6.81 13.89 31.05
C ARG A 268 -6.58 14.76 29.82
N LYS A 269 -7.48 15.74 29.64
CA LYS A 269 -7.30 16.84 28.71
C LYS A 269 -6.45 17.94 29.36
N LEU A 270 -5.33 18.30 28.74
CA LEU A 270 -4.51 19.43 29.17
C LEU A 270 -5.20 20.73 28.76
N THR A 271 -5.08 21.78 29.59
CA THR A 271 -5.44 23.13 29.14
C THR A 271 -4.44 23.59 28.07
N SER A 272 -4.81 24.55 27.22
CA SER A 272 -3.92 25.04 26.16
C SER A 272 -2.57 25.53 26.72
N SER A 273 -2.58 26.20 27.88
CA SER A 273 -1.35 26.65 28.57
C SER A 273 -0.50 25.48 29.08
N GLN A 274 -1.12 24.44 29.65
CA GLN A 274 -0.41 23.25 30.09
C GLN A 274 0.19 22.50 28.91
N ARG A 275 -0.57 22.32 27.83
CA ARG A 275 -0.10 21.67 26.62
C ARG A 275 1.08 22.41 26.01
N PHE A 276 0.98 23.73 25.89
CA PHE A 276 2.08 24.56 25.40
C PHE A 276 3.34 24.38 26.25
N PHE A 277 3.21 24.39 27.59
CA PHE A 277 4.33 24.18 28.50
C PHE A 277 4.95 22.79 28.38
N GLU A 278 4.13 21.73 28.40
CA GLU A 278 4.61 20.34 28.28
C GLU A 278 5.25 20.08 26.91
N PHE A 279 4.66 20.63 25.85
CA PHE A 279 5.17 20.50 24.49
C PHE A 279 6.47 21.29 24.30
N GLY A 280 6.56 22.49 24.86
CA GLY A 280 7.81 23.26 24.90
C GLY A 280 8.91 22.52 25.65
N ALA A 281 8.60 21.91 26.80
CA ALA A 281 9.55 21.09 27.55
C ALA A 281 9.96 19.81 26.81
N PHE A 282 9.04 19.20 26.05
CA PHE A 282 9.33 18.09 25.15
C PHE A 282 10.27 18.51 24.01
N LYS A 283 9.93 19.58 23.26
CA LYS A 283 10.78 20.14 22.19
C LYS A 283 12.15 20.57 22.70
N LEU A 284 12.25 21.17 23.89
CA LEU A 284 13.53 21.50 24.51
C LEU A 284 14.34 20.24 24.81
N GLY A 285 13.69 19.18 25.29
CA GLY A 285 14.32 17.86 25.47
C GLY A 285 14.84 17.29 24.16
N LEU A 286 14.04 17.33 23.08
CA LEU A 286 14.48 16.92 21.74
C LEU A 286 15.62 17.78 21.20
N HIS A 287 15.58 19.10 21.42
CA HIS A 287 16.62 20.00 20.95
C HIS A 287 17.92 19.82 21.73
N GLN A 288 17.85 19.66 23.05
CA GLN A 288 18.99 19.29 23.88
C GLN A 288 19.56 17.93 23.43
N HIS A 289 18.69 16.97 23.14
CA HIS A 289 19.09 15.68 22.58
C HIS A 289 19.77 15.85 21.21
N SER A 290 19.18 16.59 20.27
CA SER A 290 19.75 16.88 18.95
C SER A 290 21.06 17.66 19.03
N ILE A 291 21.22 18.57 19.99
CA ILE A 291 22.50 19.26 20.25
C ILE A 291 23.52 18.28 20.83
N LEU A 292 23.12 17.43 21.76
CA LEU A 292 23.98 16.39 22.33
C LEU A 292 24.40 15.39 21.25
N GLN A 293 23.49 15.00 20.34
CA GLN A 293 23.78 14.20 19.16
C GLN A 293 24.68 14.96 18.15
N LYS A 294 24.42 16.24 17.87
CA LYS A 294 25.26 17.03 16.95
C LYS A 294 26.66 17.29 17.51
N LYS A 295 26.81 17.42 18.83
CA LYS A 295 28.12 17.49 19.49
C LYS A 295 28.76 16.11 19.65
N HIS A 296 27.97 15.04 19.79
CA HIS A 296 28.38 13.65 19.91
C HIS A 296 27.24 12.71 19.45
N PRO A 297 27.24 12.09 18.24
CA PRO A 297 25.99 11.51 17.69
C PRO A 297 25.22 10.47 18.55
N VAL A 298 25.65 9.28 18.99
CA VAL A 298 25.01 8.47 20.06
C VAL A 298 23.51 8.10 19.89
N GLY A 299 23.25 6.81 19.68
CA GLY A 299 21.91 6.22 19.70
C GLY A 299 21.30 6.13 21.12
N GLY A 300 19.98 5.90 21.17
CA GLY A 300 19.08 6.10 22.32
C GLY A 300 19.32 5.31 23.62
N LYS A 301 20.40 4.51 23.76
CA LYS A 301 20.67 3.73 24.99
C LYS A 301 21.15 4.54 26.19
N TYR A 302 21.62 5.78 25.99
CA TYR A 302 22.02 6.67 27.09
C TYR A 302 20.85 7.37 27.79
N ARG A 303 19.60 7.19 27.32
CA ARG A 303 18.40 7.82 27.90
C ARG A 303 18.16 7.40 29.35
N ASN A 304 18.56 6.17 29.74
CA ASN A 304 18.40 5.68 31.11
C ASN A 304 19.58 6.01 32.04
N ASN A 305 20.82 6.07 31.54
CA ASN A 305 22.00 6.23 32.40
C ASN A 305 22.32 7.69 32.75
N LEU A 306 21.94 8.66 31.91
CA LEU A 306 22.16 10.08 32.21
C LEU A 306 21.30 10.62 33.37
N PHE A 307 20.25 9.90 33.76
CA PHE A 307 19.34 10.30 34.82
C PHE A 307 19.38 9.39 36.08
N SER A 308 20.22 8.36 36.12
CA SER A 308 20.10 7.35 37.19
C SER A 308 21.35 6.93 37.97
N ASN A 309 22.58 7.43 37.70
CA ASN A 309 23.68 7.13 38.65
C ASN A 309 24.90 8.09 38.61
N PRO A 310 25.14 8.92 39.65
CA PRO A 310 26.34 9.77 39.74
C PRO A 310 27.64 9.02 40.10
N ASN A 311 27.60 7.71 40.36
CA ASN A 311 28.73 6.94 40.91
C ASN A 311 29.45 6.02 39.90
N SER A 312 29.26 6.18 38.60
CA SER A 312 30.05 5.41 37.62
C SER A 312 31.43 6.05 37.42
N ASN A 313 32.48 5.37 37.90
CA ASN A 313 33.89 5.76 37.73
C ASN A 313 34.40 5.62 36.28
N SER A 314 33.53 5.50 35.29
CA SER A 314 33.92 5.42 33.87
C SER A 314 34.46 6.76 33.40
N SER A 315 35.71 6.77 32.92
CA SER A 315 36.33 8.01 32.45
C SER A 315 35.59 8.53 31.20
N PRO A 316 35.56 9.85 30.96
CA PRO A 316 34.93 10.42 29.76
C PRO A 316 35.46 9.83 28.44
N SER A 317 36.68 9.27 28.39
CA SER A 317 37.20 8.61 27.18
C SER A 317 36.57 7.25 26.93
N ASP A 318 36.22 6.50 27.98
CA ASP A 318 35.62 5.17 27.86
C ASP A 318 34.18 5.29 27.33
N ILE A 319 33.44 6.28 27.84
CA ILE A 319 32.10 6.63 27.37
C ILE A 319 32.15 7.05 25.88
N LEU A 320 33.13 7.85 25.48
CA LEU A 320 33.28 8.29 24.08
C LEU A 320 33.62 7.14 23.11
N ALA A 321 34.37 6.14 23.57
CA ALA A 321 34.71 4.95 22.79
C ALA A 321 33.50 4.03 22.60
N GLU A 322 32.71 3.81 23.66
CA GLU A 322 31.47 3.03 23.64
C GLU A 322 30.44 3.67 22.68
N ILE A 323 30.28 4.99 22.76
CA ILE A 323 29.44 5.80 21.86
C ILE A 323 29.85 5.68 20.38
N LYS A 324 31.16 5.70 20.08
CA LYS A 324 31.64 5.54 18.69
C LYS A 324 31.31 4.14 18.17
N LYS A 325 31.44 3.13 19.02
CA LYS A 325 31.16 1.73 18.69
C LYS A 325 29.67 1.49 18.42
N GLU A 326 28.77 2.03 19.24
CA GLU A 326 27.32 1.93 19.01
C GLU A 326 26.88 2.59 17.69
N LYS A 327 27.43 3.77 17.36
CA LYS A 327 27.17 4.40 16.05
C LYS A 327 27.61 3.53 14.88
N THR A 328 28.78 2.91 14.99
CA THR A 328 29.28 2.02 13.93
C THR A 328 28.34 0.83 13.77
N GLN A 329 27.85 0.25 14.86
CA GLN A 329 26.86 -0.85 14.81
C GLN A 329 25.55 -0.42 14.12
N GLU A 330 25.02 0.76 14.47
CA GLU A 330 23.78 1.27 13.88
C GLU A 330 23.92 1.63 12.40
N TYR A 331 25.06 2.22 12.03
CA TYR A 331 25.44 2.43 10.64
C TYR A 331 25.48 1.11 9.87
N LEU A 332 26.19 0.09 10.38
CA LEU A 332 26.29 -1.22 9.73
C LEU A 332 24.92 -1.90 9.58
N LYS A 333 24.06 -1.85 10.61
CA LYS A 333 22.68 -2.36 10.54
C LYS A 333 21.86 -1.68 9.44
N THR A 334 21.99 -0.35 9.33
CA THR A 334 21.32 0.43 8.29
C THR A 334 21.81 0.06 6.89
N GLN A 335 23.13 -0.12 6.72
CA GLN A 335 23.71 -0.57 5.45
C GLN A 335 23.24 -1.97 5.05
N ILE A 336 23.23 -2.92 6.00
CA ILE A 336 22.73 -4.29 5.77
C ILE A 336 21.28 -4.27 5.29
N LEU A 337 20.41 -3.50 5.95
CA LEU A 337 19.00 -3.36 5.58
C LEU A 337 18.83 -2.69 4.21
N SER A 338 19.60 -1.63 3.92
CA SER A 338 19.59 -0.96 2.62
C SER A 338 19.96 -1.92 1.49
N LEU A 339 21.04 -2.69 1.66
CA LEU A 339 21.50 -3.68 0.68
C LEU A 339 20.50 -4.82 0.51
N ALA A 340 19.88 -5.31 1.58
CA ALA A 340 18.84 -6.34 1.49
C ALA A 340 17.61 -5.85 0.70
N ARG A 341 17.19 -4.60 0.92
CA ARG A 341 16.11 -3.96 0.14
C ARG A 341 16.51 -3.81 -1.31
N ALA A 342 17.73 -3.33 -1.58
CA ALA A 342 18.25 -3.19 -2.93
C ALA A 342 18.31 -4.53 -3.67
N GLN A 343 18.73 -5.61 -3.00
CA GLN A 343 18.72 -6.96 -3.55
C GLN A 343 17.30 -7.38 -3.93
N LYS A 344 16.33 -7.23 -3.02
CA LYS A 344 14.93 -7.58 -3.29
C LYS A 344 14.37 -6.79 -4.49
N THR A 345 14.66 -5.50 -4.56
CA THR A 345 14.24 -4.63 -5.66
C THR A 345 14.90 -5.04 -6.98
N ALA A 346 16.20 -5.30 -6.99
CA ALA A 346 16.91 -5.76 -8.18
C ALA A 346 16.33 -7.10 -8.69
N LEU A 347 16.05 -8.05 -7.79
CA LEU A 347 15.41 -9.32 -8.15
C LEU A 347 14.01 -9.14 -8.70
N ALA A 348 13.25 -8.18 -8.18
CA ALA A 348 11.94 -7.84 -8.71
C ALA A 348 12.03 -7.28 -10.14
N MET A 349 13.06 -6.48 -10.45
CA MET A 349 13.29 -5.96 -11.81
C MET A 349 13.59 -7.07 -12.84
N PHE A 350 14.16 -8.20 -12.40
CA PHE A 350 14.35 -9.37 -13.26
C PHE A 350 13.08 -10.19 -13.50
N ARG A 351 11.99 -9.94 -12.77
CA ARG A 351 10.75 -10.71 -12.93
C ARG A 351 10.18 -10.51 -14.33
N GLY A 352 10.09 -11.62 -15.04
CA GLY A 352 9.56 -11.67 -16.40
C GLY A 352 10.55 -11.21 -17.47
N ILE A 353 11.84 -11.02 -17.16
CA ILE A 353 12.91 -11.04 -18.17
C ILE A 353 13.20 -12.50 -18.48
N ASN A 354 12.28 -13.15 -19.20
CA ASN A 354 12.41 -14.53 -19.61
C ASN A 354 12.32 -14.60 -21.13
N LEU A 355 13.12 -15.49 -21.72
CA LEU A 355 12.97 -15.90 -23.10
C LEU A 355 12.05 -17.14 -23.17
N ILE A 356 11.87 -17.69 -24.37
CA ILE A 356 11.13 -18.93 -24.55
C ILE A 356 11.86 -20.06 -23.82
N GLU A 357 11.17 -20.73 -22.89
CA GLU A 357 11.68 -21.90 -22.18
C GLU A 357 11.22 -23.18 -22.86
N VAL A 358 12.10 -23.75 -23.68
CA VAL A 358 11.87 -25.04 -24.36
C VAL A 358 12.98 -26.01 -23.99
N ALA A 359 12.65 -27.29 -23.78
CA ALA A 359 13.60 -28.31 -23.38
C ALA A 359 14.44 -28.84 -24.56
N LYS A 360 13.87 -28.79 -25.77
CA LYS A 360 14.48 -29.29 -27.00
C LYS A 360 14.09 -28.42 -28.20
N PRO A 361 14.87 -28.41 -29.29
CA PRO A 361 14.63 -27.57 -30.46
C PRO A 361 13.25 -27.76 -31.12
N GLU A 362 12.71 -28.98 -31.06
CA GLU A 362 11.45 -29.35 -31.71
C GLU A 362 10.22 -28.70 -31.08
N ASP A 363 10.35 -28.14 -29.87
CA ASP A 363 9.26 -27.46 -29.16
C ASP A 363 9.19 -25.97 -29.53
N LEU A 364 10.25 -25.39 -30.09
CA LEU A 364 10.31 -23.97 -30.46
C LEU A 364 9.22 -23.55 -31.47
N PRO A 365 8.86 -24.36 -32.50
CA PRO A 365 7.80 -24.02 -33.44
C PRO A 365 6.43 -23.76 -32.80
N ALA A 366 6.16 -24.32 -31.61
CA ALA A 366 4.90 -24.07 -30.89
C ALA A 366 4.72 -22.59 -30.49
N TYR A 367 5.82 -21.83 -30.44
CA TYR A 367 5.85 -20.41 -30.08
C TYR A 367 5.99 -19.48 -31.29
N HIS A 368 5.93 -20.00 -32.53
CA HIS A 368 6.21 -19.21 -33.73
C HIS A 368 5.39 -17.91 -33.84
N GLN A 369 4.14 -17.92 -33.37
CA GLN A 369 3.26 -16.74 -33.39
C GLN A 369 3.58 -15.71 -32.30
N ASP A 370 4.15 -16.14 -31.18
CA ASP A 370 4.40 -15.31 -30.01
C ASP A 370 5.87 -14.92 -29.83
N GLU A 371 6.78 -15.55 -30.56
CA GLU A 371 8.23 -15.42 -30.37
C GLU A 371 8.73 -13.97 -30.50
N LEU A 372 8.22 -13.23 -31.49
CA LEU A 372 8.58 -11.82 -31.67
C LEU A 372 8.13 -11.00 -30.46
N VAL A 373 6.88 -11.22 -30.02
CA VAL A 373 6.29 -10.52 -28.88
C VAL A 373 7.08 -10.81 -27.61
N ILE A 374 7.49 -12.06 -27.39
CA ILE A 374 8.30 -12.47 -26.23
C ILE A 374 9.68 -11.77 -26.25
N TYR A 375 10.35 -11.72 -27.40
CA TYR A 375 11.66 -11.09 -27.53
C TYR A 375 11.59 -9.56 -27.40
N GLU A 376 10.58 -8.92 -27.98
CA GLU A 376 10.33 -7.49 -27.81
C GLU A 376 10.03 -7.13 -26.34
N GLN A 377 9.24 -7.95 -25.64
CA GLN A 377 8.99 -7.79 -24.21
C GLN A 377 10.28 -7.95 -23.40
N CYS A 378 11.14 -8.92 -23.74
CA CYS A 378 12.44 -9.11 -23.11
C CYS A 378 13.32 -7.85 -23.27
N ILE A 379 13.43 -7.30 -24.50
CA ILE A 379 14.16 -6.06 -24.79
C ILE A 379 13.59 -4.87 -24.00
N SER A 380 12.27 -4.71 -23.97
CA SER A 380 11.62 -3.63 -23.23
C SER A 380 11.98 -3.67 -21.74
N LYS A 381 11.96 -4.86 -21.14
CA LYS A 381 12.33 -5.04 -19.73
C LYS A 381 13.84 -4.86 -19.48
N LEU A 382 14.70 -5.36 -20.37
CA LEU A 382 16.15 -5.12 -20.29
C LEU A 382 16.48 -3.61 -20.39
N ASN A 383 15.77 -2.86 -21.23
CA ASN A 383 15.89 -1.41 -21.30
C ASN A 383 15.46 -0.73 -19.99
N GLY A 384 14.36 -1.17 -19.39
CA GLY A 384 13.93 -0.72 -18.07
C GLY A 384 15.00 -0.99 -17.00
N LEU A 385 15.55 -2.22 -16.98
CA LEU A 385 16.64 -2.62 -16.10
C LEU A 385 17.88 -1.74 -16.29
N GLY A 386 18.27 -1.46 -17.53
CA GLY A 386 19.42 -0.60 -17.85
C GLY A 386 19.28 0.86 -17.38
N LYS A 387 18.05 1.33 -17.18
CA LYS A 387 17.76 2.69 -16.65
C LYS A 387 17.73 2.73 -15.12
N GLU A 388 17.05 1.78 -14.49
CA GLU A 388 16.76 1.85 -13.06
C GLU A 388 17.82 1.15 -12.19
N LEU A 389 18.39 0.02 -12.64
CA LEU A 389 19.37 -0.72 -11.86
C LEU A 389 20.63 0.09 -11.55
N PRO A 390 21.23 0.87 -12.48
CA PRO A 390 22.37 1.70 -12.14
C PRO A 390 22.09 2.71 -11.01
N LYS A 391 20.89 3.31 -10.97
CA LYS A 391 20.52 4.27 -9.92
C LYS A 391 20.49 3.58 -8.56
N LEU A 392 19.86 2.41 -8.50
CA LEU A 392 19.77 1.57 -7.30
C LEU A 392 21.15 1.13 -6.79
N LEU A 393 22.07 0.77 -7.69
CA LEU A 393 23.41 0.35 -7.30
C LEU A 393 24.25 1.53 -6.80
N HIS A 394 24.16 2.71 -7.43
CA HIS A 394 24.85 3.91 -6.95
C HIS A 394 24.33 4.37 -5.58
N SER A 395 23.02 4.28 -5.32
CA SER A 395 22.46 4.65 -4.01
C SER A 395 22.92 3.72 -2.87
N ASN A 396 23.47 2.55 -3.20
CA ASN A 396 24.02 1.59 -2.25
C ASN A 396 25.55 1.52 -2.30
N SER A 397 26.19 2.60 -2.75
CA SER A 397 27.66 2.77 -2.75
C SER A 397 28.43 1.69 -3.55
N ILE A 398 27.78 1.04 -4.51
CA ILE A 398 28.46 0.11 -5.42
C ILE A 398 29.39 0.90 -6.35
N SER A 399 30.60 0.39 -6.55
CA SER A 399 31.64 1.11 -7.31
C SER A 399 31.19 1.41 -8.74
N HIS A 400 31.54 2.60 -9.24
CA HIS A 400 31.19 3.03 -10.59
C HIS A 400 31.64 2.02 -11.67
N GLY A 401 32.81 1.39 -11.48
CA GLY A 401 33.33 0.37 -12.40
C GLY A 401 32.46 -0.89 -12.45
N GLN A 402 31.91 -1.36 -11.33
CA GLN A 402 30.97 -2.49 -11.31
C GLN A 402 29.64 -2.12 -11.98
N VAL A 403 29.12 -0.93 -11.69
CA VAL A 403 27.88 -0.46 -12.31
C VAL A 403 28.03 -0.33 -13.84
N GLN A 404 29.17 0.17 -14.31
CA GLN A 404 29.43 0.27 -15.74
C GLN A 404 29.52 -1.11 -16.42
N LYS A 405 30.18 -2.10 -15.79
CA LYS A 405 30.21 -3.49 -16.31
C LYS A 405 28.81 -4.09 -16.45
N ILE A 406 27.91 -3.84 -15.48
CA ILE A 406 26.51 -4.28 -15.55
C ILE A 406 25.79 -3.59 -16.71
N ARG A 407 25.95 -2.28 -16.85
CA ARG A 407 25.35 -1.52 -17.96
C ARG A 407 25.80 -2.04 -19.32
N ASP A 408 27.10 -2.32 -19.46
CA ASP A 408 27.66 -2.88 -20.70
C ASP A 408 27.13 -4.29 -20.98
N SER A 409 26.92 -5.10 -19.95
CA SER A 409 26.33 -6.44 -20.06
C SER A 409 24.86 -6.39 -20.49
N ILE A 410 24.06 -5.49 -19.89
CA ILE A 410 22.67 -5.27 -20.29
C ILE A 410 22.59 -4.80 -21.75
N LYS A 411 23.45 -3.84 -22.14
CA LYS A 411 23.50 -3.35 -23.52
C LYS A 411 23.82 -4.48 -24.50
N ARG A 412 24.83 -5.29 -24.18
CA ARG A 412 25.20 -6.46 -24.99
C ARG A 412 24.04 -7.45 -25.13
N LEU A 413 23.32 -7.75 -24.04
CA LEU A 413 22.16 -8.63 -24.09
C LEU A 413 21.05 -8.07 -24.99
N ILE A 414 20.77 -6.77 -24.90
CA ILE A 414 19.79 -6.11 -25.79
C ILE A 414 20.22 -6.24 -27.25
N ASP A 415 21.50 -5.98 -27.55
CA ASP A 415 22.03 -6.08 -28.91
C ASP A 415 21.92 -7.53 -29.43
N ARG A 416 22.20 -8.52 -28.59
CA ARG A 416 22.08 -9.94 -28.93
C ARG A 416 20.64 -10.40 -29.12
N VAL A 417 19.68 -9.97 -28.29
CA VAL A 417 18.27 -10.32 -28.52
C VAL A 417 17.79 -9.71 -29.84
N ASN A 418 18.15 -8.47 -30.14
CA ASN A 418 17.80 -7.82 -31.41
C ASN A 418 18.44 -8.52 -32.62
N HIS A 419 19.76 -8.74 -32.59
CA HIS A 419 20.48 -9.23 -33.76
C HIS A 419 20.41 -10.76 -33.87
N ASP A 420 20.65 -11.47 -32.78
CA ASP A 420 20.86 -12.92 -32.81
C ASP A 420 19.55 -13.70 -32.66
N LEU A 421 18.49 -13.11 -32.09
CA LEU A 421 17.18 -13.76 -32.01
C LEU A 421 16.19 -13.19 -33.03
N ILE A 422 15.86 -11.90 -32.92
CA ILE A 422 14.89 -11.26 -33.83
C ILE A 422 15.41 -11.29 -35.28
N GLY A 423 16.70 -11.00 -35.48
CA GLY A 423 17.32 -11.00 -36.81
C GLY A 423 17.28 -12.35 -37.54
N ILE A 424 17.14 -13.47 -36.83
CA ILE A 424 17.11 -14.82 -37.42
C ILE A 424 15.73 -15.49 -37.36
N MET A 425 14.67 -14.79 -36.93
CA MET A 425 13.32 -15.39 -36.79
C MET A 425 12.73 -15.97 -38.09
N GLY A 426 13.23 -15.53 -39.25
CA GLY A 426 12.88 -16.08 -40.57
C GLY A 426 13.67 -17.31 -41.00
N ASP A 427 14.68 -17.72 -40.23
CA ASP A 427 15.45 -18.93 -40.50
C ASP A 427 14.62 -20.18 -40.10
N ALA A 428 14.48 -21.11 -41.05
CA ALA A 428 13.84 -22.40 -40.84
C ALA A 428 14.68 -23.35 -39.97
N ASN A 429 15.93 -22.99 -39.66
CA ASN A 429 16.81 -23.73 -38.78
C ASN A 429 16.46 -23.48 -37.29
N TYR A 430 15.40 -24.14 -36.82
CA TYR A 430 14.96 -24.09 -35.42
C TYR A 430 16.03 -24.56 -34.42
N TYR A 431 16.97 -25.42 -34.84
CA TYR A 431 18.09 -25.83 -34.00
C TYR A 431 19.01 -24.65 -33.68
N ASN A 432 19.40 -23.88 -34.69
CA ASN A 432 20.26 -22.71 -34.49
C ASN A 432 19.58 -21.68 -33.56
N ARG A 433 18.31 -21.39 -33.81
CA ARG A 433 17.50 -20.48 -32.98
C ARG A 433 17.40 -20.94 -31.53
N PHE A 434 17.16 -22.23 -31.33
CA PHE A 434 17.15 -22.84 -30.01
C PHE A 434 18.50 -22.66 -29.29
N VAL A 435 19.62 -22.93 -29.95
CA VAL A 435 20.96 -22.78 -29.37
C VAL A 435 21.23 -21.33 -28.96
N VAL A 436 20.90 -20.36 -29.82
CA VAL A 436 21.06 -18.93 -29.51
C VAL A 436 20.16 -18.52 -28.35
N ASN A 437 18.90 -18.95 -28.33
CA ASN A 437 17.94 -18.67 -27.27
C ASN A 437 18.44 -19.21 -25.91
N GLN A 438 18.98 -20.43 -25.87
CA GLN A 438 19.57 -21.01 -24.66
C GLN A 438 20.84 -20.27 -24.21
N SER A 439 21.70 -19.86 -25.16
CA SER A 439 22.90 -19.06 -24.87
C SER A 439 22.54 -17.74 -24.21
N ILE A 440 21.59 -16.98 -24.77
CA ILE A 440 21.18 -15.68 -24.22
C ILE A 440 20.44 -15.87 -22.89
N SER A 441 19.60 -16.89 -22.77
CA SER A 441 18.92 -17.23 -21.51
C SER A 441 19.93 -17.52 -20.39
N THR A 442 21.03 -18.20 -20.71
CA THR A 442 22.15 -18.44 -19.77
C THR A 442 22.82 -17.14 -19.36
N GLU A 443 23.12 -16.24 -20.30
CA GLU A 443 23.72 -14.94 -19.98
C GLU A 443 22.80 -14.03 -19.13
N ILE A 444 21.49 -14.08 -19.33
CA ILE A 444 20.53 -13.38 -18.45
C ILE A 444 20.60 -13.92 -17.02
N LYS A 445 20.70 -15.26 -16.85
CA LYS A 445 20.85 -15.90 -15.53
C LYS A 445 22.17 -15.52 -14.87
N GLU A 446 23.27 -15.53 -15.63
CA GLU A 446 24.60 -15.11 -15.14
C GLU A 446 24.63 -13.63 -14.73
N LEU A 447 23.99 -12.75 -15.50
CA LEU A 447 23.86 -11.34 -15.14
C LEU A 447 23.08 -11.18 -13.82
N LYS A 448 21.97 -11.89 -13.66
CA LYS A 448 21.18 -11.89 -12.43
C LYS A 448 22.03 -12.34 -11.24
N GLN A 449 22.76 -13.44 -11.38
CA GLN A 449 23.66 -13.96 -10.33
C GLN A 449 24.77 -12.95 -10.00
N THR A 450 25.38 -12.32 -11.01
CA THR A 450 26.41 -11.30 -10.82
C THR A 450 25.90 -10.12 -9.97
N ILE A 451 24.66 -9.69 -10.21
CA ILE A 451 24.04 -8.59 -9.45
C ILE A 451 23.72 -9.02 -8.01
N GLU A 452 23.25 -10.26 -7.83
CA GLU A 452 23.06 -10.84 -6.49
C GLU A 452 24.39 -10.86 -5.72
N GLU A 453 25.47 -11.35 -6.32
CA GLU A 453 26.79 -11.41 -5.70
C GLU A 453 27.34 -10.02 -5.34
N ILE A 454 27.15 -9.03 -6.22
CA ILE A 454 27.57 -7.64 -5.97
C ILE A 454 26.84 -7.02 -4.78
N LEU A 455 25.61 -7.44 -4.50
CA LEU A 455 24.82 -6.93 -3.38
C LEU A 455 24.98 -7.77 -2.11
N ILE A 456 25.19 -9.08 -2.23
CA ILE A 456 25.41 -10.02 -1.12
C ILE A 456 26.77 -9.77 -0.48
N LYS A 457 27.83 -9.64 -1.27
CA LYS A 457 29.19 -9.55 -0.73
C LYS A 457 29.38 -8.37 0.26
N PRO A 458 29.01 -7.12 -0.07
CA PRO A 458 29.13 -6.01 0.88
C PRO A 458 28.22 -6.20 2.11
N ARG A 459 27.04 -6.80 1.93
CA ARG A 459 26.11 -7.07 3.02
C ARG A 459 26.71 -8.06 4.02
N ASP A 460 27.31 -9.12 3.53
CA ASP A 460 27.93 -10.15 4.37
C ASP A 460 29.22 -9.63 5.02
N GLU A 461 29.99 -8.78 4.34
CA GLU A 461 31.12 -8.04 4.93
C GLU A 461 30.66 -7.15 6.11
N PHE A 462 29.61 -6.34 5.93
CA PHE A 462 29.06 -5.53 7.02
C PHE A 462 28.50 -6.36 8.17
N ARG A 463 27.94 -7.54 7.86
CA ARG A 463 27.43 -8.46 8.88
C ARG A 463 28.57 -9.05 9.70
N LEU A 464 29.66 -9.50 9.07
CA LEU A 464 30.84 -10.00 9.77
C LEU A 464 31.48 -8.91 10.65
N GLU A 465 31.56 -7.68 10.14
CA GLU A 465 32.04 -6.53 10.93
C GLU A 465 31.16 -6.26 12.15
N LEU A 466 29.83 -6.33 11.98
CA LEU A 466 28.88 -6.18 13.08
C LEU A 466 29.03 -7.30 14.12
N GLU A 467 29.13 -8.55 13.68
CA GLU A 467 29.32 -9.72 14.55
C GLU A 467 30.64 -9.61 15.35
N GLN A 468 31.72 -9.15 14.73
CA GLN A 468 33.00 -8.91 15.41
C GLN A 468 32.89 -7.78 16.45
N LEU A 469 32.22 -6.67 16.12
CA LEU A 469 32.02 -5.56 17.05
C LEU A 469 31.19 -5.97 18.27
N GLU A 470 30.14 -6.79 18.06
CA GLU A 470 29.31 -7.36 19.12
C GLU A 470 30.12 -8.34 20.00
N TYR A 471 30.95 -9.19 19.40
CA TYR A 471 31.86 -10.08 20.12
C TYR A 471 32.83 -9.30 21.02
N ASP A 472 33.55 -8.32 20.45
CA ASP A 472 34.51 -7.50 21.19
C ASP A 472 33.84 -6.75 22.35
N PHE A 473 32.59 -6.30 22.16
CA PHE A 473 31.82 -5.63 23.20
C PHE A 473 31.47 -6.58 24.35
N ASN A 474 31.02 -7.79 24.02
CA ASN A 474 30.70 -8.80 25.03
C ASN A 474 31.94 -9.25 25.81
N CYS A 475 33.10 -9.36 25.15
CA CYS A 475 34.38 -9.63 25.80
C CYS A 475 34.79 -8.51 26.77
N GLN A 476 34.75 -7.24 26.34
CA GLN A 476 35.08 -6.10 27.20
C GLN A 476 34.16 -5.99 28.41
N ARG A 477 32.85 -6.20 28.22
CA ARG A 477 31.89 -6.20 29.31
C ARG A 477 32.12 -7.34 30.30
N SER A 478 32.49 -8.52 29.81
CA SER A 478 32.82 -9.66 30.68
C SER A 478 34.07 -9.40 31.51
N ILE A 479 35.07 -8.71 30.94
CA ILE A 479 36.29 -8.29 31.66
C ILE A 479 35.99 -7.22 32.71
N GLN A 480 35.06 -6.28 32.45
CA GLN A 480 34.67 -5.26 33.42
C GLN A 480 33.82 -5.80 34.59
N LEU A 481 33.10 -6.90 34.37
CA LEU A 481 32.27 -7.56 35.38
C LEU A 481 33.06 -8.52 36.28
N ALA A 482 34.20 -9.03 35.79
CA ALA A 482 35.14 -9.87 36.52
C ALA A 482 36.11 -9.00 37.34
#